data_AF-A0A2M7IYZ6-F1
#
_entry.id   AF-A0A2M7IYZ6-F1
#
_cell.length_a   1.000
_cell.length_b   1.000
_cell.length_c   1.000
_cell.angle_alpha   90.00
_cell.angle_beta   90.00
_cell.angle_gamma   90.00
#
_symmetry.space_group_name_H-M   'P 1'
#
loop_
_entity.id
_entity.type
_entity.pdbx_description
1 polymer ?
#
loop_
_entity_poly.entity_id
_entity_poly.type
_entity_poly.pdbx_seq_one_letter_code
_entity_poly.pdbx_strand_id
1 'polypeptide(L)' 'FFTHSLKSANESKVWLCLLRDTNKGDKKELEWLLKELIEIANILASSILTLKGKK' A
#
# COMPACT_ATOMS: atom_id res chain seq x y z
N PHE A 1 8.71 9.42 10.16
CA PHE A 1 8.91 8.12 9.49
C PHE A 1 7.59 7.51 9.03
N PHE A 2 6.72 7.00 9.93
CA PHE A 2 5.48 6.28 9.56
C PHE A 2 4.56 6.99 8.55
N THR A 3 4.31 8.30 8.69
CA THR A 3 3.49 9.06 7.72
C THR A 3 4.12 9.08 6.33
N HIS A 4 5.45 9.19 6.24
CA HIS A 4 6.17 9.12 4.96
C HIS A 4 6.09 7.71 4.36
N SER A 5 6.26 6.68 5.19
CA SER A 5 6.11 5.28 4.77
C SER A 5 4.70 5.00 4.25
N LEU A 6 3.65 5.51 4.91
CA LEU A 6 2.27 5.35 4.44
C LEU A 6 2.00 6.10 3.13
N LYS A 7 2.58 7.29 2.96
CA LYS A 7 2.52 8.02 1.69
C LYS A 7 3.19 7.22 0.56
N SER A 8 4.39 6.70 0.81
CA SER A 8 5.11 5.85 -0.16
C SER A 8 4.34 4.58 -0.50
N ALA A 9 3.73 3.91 0.47
CA ALA A 9 2.89 2.74 0.22
C ALA A 9 1.67 3.08 -0.66
N ASN A 10 1.03 4.24 -0.46
CA ASN A 10 -0.06 4.69 -1.32
C ASN A 10 0.40 5.00 -2.75
N GLU A 11 1.59 5.59 -2.93
CA GLU A 11 2.18 5.83 -4.25
C GLU A 11 2.53 4.50 -4.96
N SER A 12 3.11 3.52 -4.25
CA SER A 12 3.32 2.17 -4.77
C SER A 12 2.02 1.52 -5.21
N LYS A 13 0.90 1.76 -4.51
CA LYS A 13 -0.41 1.22 -4.88
C LYS A 13 -0.88 1.80 -6.22
N VAL A 14 -0.65 3.09 -6.45
CA VAL A 14 -0.94 3.75 -7.73
C VAL A 14 -0.15 3.08 -8.85
N TRP A 15 1.14 2.81 -8.65
CA TRP A 15 1.97 2.17 -9.67
C TRP A 15 1.54 0.73 -9.99
N LEU A 16 1.24 -0.08 -8.97
CA LEU A 16 0.75 -1.44 -9.20
C LEU A 16 -0.61 -1.46 -9.91
N CYS A 17 -1.53 -0.55 -9.53
CA CYS A 17 -2.80 -0.38 -10.24
C CYS A 17 -2.58 0.04 -11.69
N LEU A 18 -1.67 0.99 -11.95
CA LEU A 18 -1.36 1.42 -13.32
C LEU A 18 -0.83 0.27 -14.18
N LEU A 19 0.09 -0.53 -13.65
CA LEU A 19 0.60 -1.72 -14.35
C LEU A 19 -0.53 -2.72 -14.65
N ARG A 20 -1.40 -2.98 -13.67
CA ARG A 20 -2.56 -3.87 -13.86
C ARG A 20 -3.51 -3.34 -14.94
N ASP A 21 -3.89 -2.07 -14.84
CA ASP A 21 -4.92 -1.47 -15.69
C ASP A 21 -4.42 -1.27 -17.13
N THR A 22 -3.10 -1.12 -17.33
CA THR A 22 -2.46 -1.06 -18.65
C THR A 22 -2.05 -2.44 -19.20
N ASN A 23 -2.38 -3.53 -18.50
CA ASN A 23 -1.93 -4.90 -18.79
C ASN A 23 -0.40 -5.01 -18.96
N LYS A 24 0.36 -4.30 -18.12
CA LYS A 24 1.84 -4.27 -18.10
C LYS A 24 2.41 -5.04 -16.91
N GLY A 25 2.14 -6.33 -16.85
CA GLY A 25 2.69 -7.26 -15.85
C GLY A 25 1.85 -8.53 -15.73
N ASP A 26 2.34 -9.50 -14.97
CA ASP A 26 1.54 -10.69 -14.66
C ASP A 26 0.40 -10.33 -13.71
N LYS A 27 -0.84 -10.71 -14.07
CA LYS A 27 -2.02 -10.32 -13.30
C LYS A 27 -2.03 -10.94 -11.90
N LYS A 28 -1.57 -12.19 -11.76
CA LYS A 28 -1.58 -12.89 -10.46
C LYS A 28 -0.53 -12.30 -9.53
N GLU A 29 0.65 -12.01 -10.07
CA GLU A 29 1.72 -11.34 -9.32
C GLU A 29 1.29 -9.94 -8.87
N LEU A 30 0.71 -9.14 -9.76
CA LEU A 30 0.22 -7.80 -9.43
C LEU A 30 -0.91 -7.83 -8.39
N GLU A 31 -1.84 -8.77 -8.49
CA GLU A 31 -2.89 -8.98 -7.48
C GLU A 31 -2.33 -9.38 -6.12
N TRP A 32 -1.35 -10.29 -6.11
CA TRP A 32 -0.66 -10.69 -4.88
C TRP A 32 0.10 -9.51 -4.25
N LEU A 33 0.91 -8.79 -5.03
CA LEU A 33 1.64 -7.60 -4.57
C LEU A 33 0.71 -6.51 -4.04
N LEU A 34 -0.41 -6.25 -4.72
CA LEU A 34 -1.40 -5.28 -4.25
C LEU A 34 -2.00 -5.66 -2.90
N LYS A 35 -2.28 -6.95 -2.69
CA LYS A 35 -2.80 -7.45 -1.42
C LYS A 35 -1.80 -7.24 -0.28
N GLU A 36 -0.56 -7.68 -0.46
CA GLU A 36 0.52 -7.50 0.53
C GLU A 36 0.74 -6.01 0.85
N LEU A 37 0.75 -5.16 -0.18
CA LEU A 37 0.92 -3.72 -0.01
C LEU A 37 -0.21 -3.08 0.79
N ILE A 38 -1.46 -3.53 0.60
CA ILE A 38 -2.61 -3.06 1.39
C ILE A 38 -2.46 -3.46 2.86
N GLU A 39 -2.01 -4.68 3.15
CA GLU A 39 -1.77 -5.13 4.52
C GLU A 39 -0.69 -4.29 5.20
N ILE A 40 0.43 -4.00 4.51
CA ILE A 40 1.49 -3.12 5.01
C ILE A 40 0.95 -1.70 5.26
N ALA A 41 0.18 -1.14 4.32
CA ALA A 41 -0.42 0.19 4.48
C ALA A 41 -1.34 0.26 5.72
N ASN A 42 -2.12 -0.79 5.97
CA ASN A 42 -2.99 -0.89 7.15
C ASN A 42 -2.20 -0.95 8.46
N ILE A 43 -1.08 -1.70 8.50
CA ILE A 43 -0.18 -1.74 9.66
C ILE A 43 0.40 -0.35 9.94
N LEU A 44 0.87 0.35 8.90
CA LEU A 44 1.40 1.71 9.02
C LEU A 44 0.33 2.70 9.51
N ALA A 45 -0.89 2.62 8.96
CA ALA A 45 -2.01 3.46 9.38
C ALA A 45 -2.40 3.22 10.85
N SER A 46 -2.52 1.96 11.26
CA SER A 46 -2.80 1.57 12.65
C SER A 46 -1.71 2.06 13.62
N SER A 47 -0.45 2.01 13.19
CA SER A 47 0.68 2.53 13.96
C SER A 47 0.59 4.04 14.15
N ILE A 48 0.21 4.79 13.10
CA ILE A 48 -0.03 6.24 13.18
C ILE A 48 -1.20 6.58 14.11
N LEU A 49 -2.33 5.85 14.03
CA LEU A 49 -3.48 6.08 14.90
C LEU A 49 -3.14 5.83 16.37
N THR A 50 -2.40 4.75 16.65
CA THR A 50 -1.90 4.42 17.99
C THR A 50 -1.00 5.53 18.52
N LEU A 51 -0.05 6.03 17.74
CA LEU A 51 0.84 7.14 18.12
C LEU A 51 0.08 8.46 18.36
N LYS A 52 -1.07 8.65 17.71
CA LYS A 52 -1.92 9.83 17.89
C LYS A 52 -2.92 9.68 19.04
N GLY A 53 -2.97 8.52 19.73
CA GLY A 53 -3.96 8.24 20.77
C GLY A 53 -5.40 8.21 20.25
N LYS A 54 -5.61 7.93 18.96
CA LYS A 54 -6.93 7.92 18.31
C LYS A 54 -7.43 6.49 18.05
N LYS A 55 -7.14 5.59 18.96
CA LYS A 55 -7.47 4.17 18.84
C LYS A 55 -8.72 3.84 19.62
#